data_AF-A0A0E3SJ02-F1
#
_entry.id   AF-A0A0E3SJ02-F1
#
_cell.length_a   1.000
_cell.length_b   1.000
_cell.length_c   1.000
_cell.angle_alpha   90.00
_cell.angle_beta   90.00
_cell.angle_gamma   90.00
#
_symmetry.space_group_name_H-M   'P 1'
#
loop_
_entity.id
_entity.type
_entity.pdbx_description
1 polymer ?
#
loop_
_entity_poly.entity_id
_entity_poly.type
_entity_poly.pdbx_seq_one_letter_code
_entity_poly.pdbx_strand_id
1 'polypeptide(L)'
;MALDFFLSGAGVREGSKLIDELQAEGHHGNPITILSVQLKRKADCLSFAHFVRENFSEEDVARLREEMPERLDDDQVFHLRFDKQAAYLQKVKLTDSSDAITAKVKIETYPKNREKAGAIVEELFG
;
A
#
# COMPACT_ATOMS: atom_id res chain seq x y z
N MET A 1 -1.22 -15.68 4.84
CA MET A 1 -0.43 -14.64 5.54
C MET A 1 -1.09 -13.28 5.32
N ALA A 2 -0.87 -12.29 6.20
CA ALA A 2 -1.48 -10.95 6.06
C ALA A 2 -1.12 -10.24 4.74
N LEU A 3 0.07 -10.50 4.19
CA LEU A 3 0.49 -9.98 2.88
C LEU A 3 -0.31 -10.59 1.72
N ASP A 4 -0.64 -11.89 1.79
CA ASP A 4 -1.41 -12.60 0.75
C ASP A 4 -2.80 -12.01 0.54
N PHE A 5 -3.37 -11.41 1.59
CA PHE A 5 -4.67 -10.74 1.51
C PHE A 5 -4.65 -9.63 0.46
N PHE A 6 -3.64 -8.75 0.50
CA PHE A 6 -3.47 -7.67 -0.47
C PHE A 6 -3.08 -8.19 -1.86
N LEU A 7 -2.26 -9.24 -1.94
CA LEU A 7 -1.88 -9.84 -3.23
C LEU A 7 -3.08 -10.48 -3.93
N SER A 8 -3.94 -11.15 -3.18
CA SER A 8 -5.18 -11.73 -3.69
C SER A 8 -6.11 -10.64 -4.21
N GLY A 9 -6.25 -9.53 -3.48
CA GLY A 9 -6.99 -8.34 -3.92
C GLY A 9 -6.42 -7.71 -5.19
N ALA A 10 -5.09 -7.71 -5.34
CA ALA A 10 -4.40 -7.28 -6.55
C ALA A 10 -4.51 -8.27 -7.74
N GLY A 11 -5.24 -9.38 -7.58
CA GLY A 11 -5.42 -10.39 -8.63
C GLY A 11 -4.23 -11.35 -8.83
N VAL A 12 -3.27 -11.36 -7.90
CA VAL A 12 -2.06 -12.17 -7.95
C VAL A 12 -2.33 -13.57 -7.40
N ARG A 13 -2.44 -14.57 -8.29
CA ARG A 13 -2.83 -15.95 -7.93
C ARG A 13 -1.70 -16.83 -7.37
N GLU A 14 -0.43 -16.52 -7.69
CA GLU A 14 0.76 -17.20 -7.15
C GLU A 14 1.62 -16.23 -6.33
N GLY A 15 0.99 -15.56 -5.35
CA GLY A 15 1.65 -14.52 -4.54
C GLY A 15 2.97 -14.96 -3.91
N SER A 16 3.07 -16.22 -3.46
CA SER A 16 4.26 -16.76 -2.79
C SER A 16 5.54 -16.77 -3.64
N LYS A 17 5.44 -16.81 -4.98
CA LYS A 17 6.62 -16.76 -5.87
C LYS A 17 7.16 -15.34 -6.06
N LEU A 18 6.41 -14.32 -5.68
CA LEU A 18 6.76 -12.91 -5.84
C LEU A 18 7.26 -12.28 -4.54
N ILE A 19 7.21 -13.03 -3.43
CA ILE A 19 7.66 -12.55 -2.12
C ILE A 19 9.18 -12.71 -2.06
N ASP A 20 9.86 -11.57 -1.98
CA ASP A 20 11.26 -11.51 -1.63
C ASP A 20 11.39 -11.55 -0.10
N GLU A 21 12.21 -12.47 0.40
CA GLU A 21 12.54 -12.57 1.82
C GLU A 21 13.96 -12.08 2.07
N LEU A 22 14.12 -11.17 3.03
CA LEU A 22 15.41 -10.66 3.47
C LEU A 22 15.54 -10.84 4.98
N GLN A 23 16.56 -11.59 5.41
CA GLN A 23 16.96 -11.64 6.82
C GLN A 23 17.70 -10.35 7.17
N ALA A 24 17.30 -9.71 8.26
CA ALA A 24 17.85 -8.44 8.71
C ALA A 24 17.84 -8.36 10.25
N GLU A 25 18.46 -7.31 10.79
CA GLU A 25 18.38 -6.98 12.21
C GLU A 25 17.42 -5.81 12.41
N GLY A 26 16.49 -5.97 13.34
CA GLY A 26 15.58 -4.91 13.76
C GLY A 26 16.29 -3.85 14.58
N HIS A 27 15.58 -2.77 14.89
CA HIS A 27 16.14 -1.62 15.62
C HIS A 27 16.82 -1.98 16.95
N HIS A 28 16.37 -3.04 17.63
CA HIS A 28 16.92 -3.52 18.90
C HIS A 28 17.88 -4.71 18.74
N GLY A 29 18.41 -4.98 17.54
CA GLY A 29 19.31 -6.10 17.27
C GLY A 29 18.63 -7.47 17.22
N ASN A 30 17.30 -7.52 17.34
CA ASN A 30 16.54 -8.76 17.18
C ASN A 30 16.53 -9.17 15.71
N PRO A 31 16.74 -10.46 15.38
CA PRO A 31 16.61 -10.93 14.01
C PRO A 31 15.18 -10.74 13.52
N ILE A 32 15.03 -10.21 12.31
CA ILE A 32 13.75 -10.03 11.63
C ILE A 32 13.82 -10.55 10.21
N THR A 33 12.68 -10.97 9.67
CA THR A 33 12.53 -11.25 8.25
C THR A 33 11.66 -10.19 7.61
N ILE A 34 12.19 -9.52 6.59
CA ILE A 34 11.48 -8.54 5.78
C ILE A 34 10.90 -9.29 4.59
N LEU A 35 9.57 -9.21 4.43
CA LEU A 35 8.85 -9.75 3.29
C LEU A 35 8.43 -8.59 2.38
N SER A 36 8.83 -8.64 1.12
CA SER A 36 8.54 -7.58 0.14
C SER A 36 7.94 -8.16 -1.12
N VAL A 37 7.02 -7.43 -1.74
CA VAL A 37 6.48 -7.76 -3.07
C VAL A 37 6.45 -6.50 -3.90
N GLN A 38 6.85 -6.62 -5.17
CA GLN A 38 6.76 -5.52 -6.12
C GLN A 38 5.76 -5.85 -7.24
N LEU A 39 4.66 -5.11 -7.29
CA LEU A 39 3.72 -5.14 -8.41
C LEU A 39 4.26 -4.22 -9.52
N LYS A 40 4.53 -4.78 -10.70
CA LYS A 40 5.06 -4.03 -11.87
C LYS A 40 4.05 -3.89 -13.00
N ARG A 41 3.09 -4.81 -13.10
CA ARG A 41 2.09 -4.78 -14.17
C ARG A 41 1.03 -3.76 -13.80
N LYS A 42 0.71 -2.86 -14.74
CA LYS A 42 -0.32 -1.82 -14.57
C LYS A 42 -1.65 -2.40 -14.07
N ALA A 43 -2.06 -3.56 -14.60
CA ALA A 43 -3.29 -4.22 -14.18
C ALA A 43 -3.28 -4.57 -12.67
N ASP A 44 -2.22 -5.19 -12.17
CA ASP A 44 -2.10 -5.58 -10.75
C ASP A 44 -2.08 -4.35 -9.84
N CYS A 45 -1.40 -3.28 -10.26
CA CYS A 45 -1.35 -2.02 -9.50
C CYS A 45 -2.74 -1.35 -9.41
N LEU A 46 -3.50 -1.34 -10.51
CA LEU A 46 -4.87 -0.82 -10.52
C LEU A 46 -5.80 -1.71 -9.69
N SER A 47 -5.69 -3.03 -9.82
CA SER A 47 -6.45 -3.97 -8.99
C SER A 47 -6.17 -3.79 -7.51
N PHE A 48 -4.91 -3.56 -7.11
CA PHE A 48 -4.58 -3.23 -5.73
C PHE A 48 -5.26 -1.94 -5.26
N ALA A 49 -5.22 -0.86 -6.06
CA ALA A 49 -5.84 0.41 -5.70
C ALA A 49 -7.37 0.27 -5.54
N HIS A 50 -8.03 -0.36 -6.52
CA HIS A 50 -9.47 -0.64 -6.45
C HIS A 50 -9.84 -1.50 -5.25
N PHE A 51 -9.08 -2.57 -4.99
CA PHE A 51 -9.29 -3.42 -3.82
C PHE A 51 -9.21 -2.63 -2.52
N VAL A 52 -8.21 -1.77 -2.35
CA VAL A 52 -8.08 -0.92 -1.16
C VAL A 52 -9.30 0.01 -1.05
N ARG A 53 -9.66 0.69 -2.15
CA ARG A 53 -10.76 1.65 -2.19
C ARG A 53 -12.13 1.02 -1.88
N GLU A 54 -12.40 -0.16 -2.41
CA GLU A 54 -13.64 -0.91 -2.20
C GLU A 54 -13.82 -1.41 -0.77
N ASN A 55 -12.71 -1.58 -0.04
CA ASN A 55 -12.73 -2.05 1.35
C ASN A 55 -12.66 -0.91 2.39
N PHE A 56 -12.52 0.34 1.95
CA PHE A 56 -12.59 1.49 2.84
C PHE A 56 -14.02 1.93 3.10
N SER A 57 -14.30 2.28 4.36
CA SER A 57 -15.51 3.00 4.72
C SER A 57 -15.47 4.44 4.20
N GLU A 58 -16.62 5.12 4.19
CA GLU A 58 -16.65 6.56 3.85
C GLU A 58 -15.78 7.40 4.80
N GLU A 59 -15.69 7.00 6.07
CA GLU A 59 -14.82 7.64 7.07
C GLU A 59 -13.34 7.44 6.75
N ASP A 60 -12.94 6.21 6.36
CA ASP A 60 -11.56 5.92 5.96
C ASP A 60 -11.16 6.73 4.72
N VAL A 61 -12.06 6.84 3.74
CA VAL A 61 -11.87 7.64 2.53
C VAL A 61 -11.74 9.12 2.87
N ALA A 62 -12.65 9.66 3.69
CA ALA A 62 -12.62 11.06 4.09
C ALA A 62 -11.31 11.40 4.83
N ARG A 63 -10.89 10.52 5.74
CA ARG A 63 -9.59 10.62 6.42
C ARG A 63 -8.43 10.58 5.43
N LEU A 64 -8.44 9.62 4.49
CA LEU A 64 -7.33 9.49 3.54
C LEU A 64 -7.22 10.72 2.63
N ARG A 65 -8.34 11.29 2.18
CA ARG A 65 -8.39 12.54 1.40
C ARG A 65 -7.76 13.70 2.13
N GLU A 66 -8.04 13.85 3.42
CA GLU A 66 -7.45 14.89 4.25
C GLU A 66 -5.93 14.71 4.39
N GLU A 67 -5.48 13.47 4.58
CA GLU A 67 -4.07 13.13 4.78
C GLU A 67 -3.27 12.99 3.47
N MET A 68 -3.93 12.91 2.32
CA MET A 68 -3.32 12.66 1.01
C MET A 68 -2.17 13.62 0.65
N PRO A 69 -2.29 14.95 0.88
CA PRO A 69 -1.20 15.88 0.63
C PRO A 69 0.08 15.56 1.42
N GLU A 70 -0.03 14.96 2.60
CA GLU A 70 1.12 14.58 3.43
C GLU A 70 1.64 13.18 3.06
N ARG A 71 0.75 12.29 2.61
CA ARG A 71 1.08 10.92 2.23
C ARG A 71 1.69 10.79 0.83
N LEU A 72 1.50 11.76 -0.06
CA LEU A 72 2.17 11.82 -1.36
C LEU A 72 3.48 12.61 -1.22
N ASP A 73 4.63 11.97 -1.42
CA ASP A 73 5.91 12.68 -1.33
C ASP A 73 6.30 13.39 -2.65
N ASP A 74 7.41 14.15 -2.62
CA ASP A 74 7.89 14.90 -3.77
C ASP A 74 8.42 14.02 -4.90
N ASP A 75 8.65 12.74 -4.63
CA ASP A 75 8.97 11.71 -5.63
C ASP A 75 7.74 11.02 -6.21
N GLN A 76 6.55 11.55 -5.90
CA GLN A 76 5.26 11.04 -6.32
C GLN A 76 5.01 9.61 -5.82
N VAL A 77 5.58 9.26 -4.67
CA VAL A 77 5.29 8.02 -3.97
C VAL A 77 4.21 8.31 -2.94
N PHE A 78 3.10 7.61 -3.08
CA PHE A 78 2.00 7.63 -2.12
C PHE A 78 2.21 6.53 -1.08
N HIS A 79 2.24 6.93 0.20
CA HIS A 79 2.57 6.06 1.32
C HIS A 79 1.33 5.68 2.12
N LEU A 80 1.06 4.37 2.16
CA LEU A 80 -0.02 3.78 2.93
C LEU A 80 0.56 2.81 3.97
N ARG A 81 -0.08 2.76 5.13
CA ARG A 81 0.22 1.83 6.21
C ARG A 81 -1.05 1.13 6.64
N PHE A 82 -1.03 -0.19 6.56
CA PHE A 82 -2.17 -1.02 6.94
C PHE A 82 -1.85 -1.78 8.22
N ASP A 83 -2.86 -1.89 9.09
CA ASP A 83 -2.77 -2.68 10.31
C ASP A 83 -2.52 -4.16 9.96
N LYS A 84 -1.38 -4.69 10.43
CA LYS A 84 -0.95 -6.06 10.12
C LYS A 84 -1.92 -7.10 10.68
N GLN A 85 -2.48 -6.85 11.87
CA GLN A 85 -3.39 -7.78 12.53
C GLN A 85 -4.78 -7.74 11.89
N ALA A 86 -5.26 -6.56 11.50
CA ALA A 86 -6.49 -6.41 10.73
C ALA A 86 -6.39 -7.10 9.36
N ALA A 87 -5.27 -6.93 8.66
CA ALA A 87 -5.02 -7.59 7.37
C ALA A 87 -4.96 -9.12 7.50
N TYR A 88 -4.40 -9.65 8.60
CA TYR A 88 -4.46 -11.08 8.89
C TYR A 88 -5.92 -11.58 9.03
N LEU A 89 -6.80 -10.74 9.57
CA LEU A 89 -8.25 -10.97 9.67
C LEU A 89 -9.02 -10.53 8.42
N GLN A 90 -8.35 -10.35 7.29
CA GLN A 90 -8.94 -9.96 5.99
C GLN A 90 -9.69 -8.62 6.03
N LYS A 91 -9.17 -7.65 6.78
CA LYS A 91 -9.68 -6.28 6.83
C LYS A 91 -8.63 -5.29 6.36
N VAL A 92 -9.02 -4.39 5.45
CA VAL A 92 -8.20 -3.24 5.07
C VAL A 92 -8.44 -2.16 6.13
N LYS A 93 -7.41 -1.79 6.89
CA LYS A 93 -7.51 -0.75 7.92
C LYS A 93 -6.24 0.09 7.95
N LEU A 94 -6.37 1.40 7.84
CA LEU A 94 -5.25 2.33 7.99
C LEU A 94 -4.73 2.32 9.43
N THR A 95 -3.41 2.47 9.58
CA THR A 95 -2.78 2.58 10.90
C THR A 95 -1.60 3.53 10.86
N ASP A 96 -1.35 4.18 11.99
CA ASP A 96 -0.16 5.00 12.20
C ASP A 96 0.92 4.23 12.99
N SER A 97 0.62 2.97 13.36
CA SER A 97 1.56 2.07 14.02
C SER A 97 2.82 1.84 13.19
N SER A 98 3.96 1.67 13.87
CA SER A 98 5.21 1.23 13.26
C SER A 98 5.17 -0.25 12.84
N ASP A 99 4.35 -1.07 13.49
CA ASP A 99 4.12 -2.45 13.12
C ASP A 99 2.96 -2.56 12.11
N ALA A 100 3.27 -2.23 10.86
CA ALA A 100 2.30 -2.14 9.78
C ALA A 100 2.78 -2.87 8.52
N ILE A 101 1.84 -3.20 7.64
CA ILE A 101 2.15 -3.51 6.25
C ILE A 101 2.24 -2.19 5.51
N THR A 102 3.43 -1.87 4.98
CA THR A 102 3.67 -0.63 4.25
C THR A 102 3.47 -0.85 2.77
N ALA A 103 2.63 -0.04 2.13
CA ALA A 103 2.49 0.01 0.68
C ALA A 103 3.00 1.35 0.16
N LYS A 104 3.81 1.28 -0.90
CA LYS A 104 4.35 2.44 -1.61
C LYS A 104 3.85 2.40 -3.05
N VAL A 105 3.05 3.37 -3.44
CA VAL A 105 2.46 3.44 -4.78
C VAL A 105 3.10 4.60 -5.53
N LYS A 106 3.90 4.30 -6.55
CA LYS A 106 4.54 5.35 -7.37
C LYS A 106 3.56 5.84 -8.44
N ILE A 107 3.24 7.12 -8.41
CA ILE A 107 2.33 7.79 -9.34
C ILE A 107 3.16 8.53 -10.37
N GLU A 108 3.21 8.04 -11.60
CA GLU A 108 4.03 8.64 -12.64
C GLU A 108 3.23 9.66 -13.47
N THR A 109 3.73 10.90 -13.52
CA THR A 109 3.18 11.97 -14.37
C THR A 109 4.27 12.52 -15.29
N TYR A 110 3.91 12.83 -16.54
CA TYR A 110 4.84 13.34 -17.54
C TYR A 110 4.34 14.67 -18.13
N PRO A 111 5.05 15.80 -17.92
CA PRO A 111 6.18 15.97 -17.01
C PRO A 111 5.78 15.79 -15.54
N LYS A 112 6.77 15.54 -14.66
CA LYS A 112 6.56 15.34 -13.21
C LYS A 112 5.80 16.54 -12.63
N ASN A 113 4.58 16.29 -12.15
CA ASN A 113 3.71 17.32 -11.58
C ASN A 113 2.94 16.76 -10.37
N ARG A 114 3.19 17.35 -9.19
CA ARG A 114 2.63 16.91 -7.90
C ARG A 114 1.10 17.04 -7.83
N GLU A 115 0.53 18.12 -8.36
CA GLU A 115 -0.93 18.32 -8.38
C GLU A 115 -1.63 17.27 -9.23
N LYS A 116 -1.10 16.99 -10.43
CA LYS A 116 -1.62 15.90 -11.30
C LYS A 116 -1.50 14.54 -10.63
N ALA A 117 -0.40 14.28 -9.92
CA ALA A 117 -0.24 13.04 -9.17
C ALA A 117 -1.28 12.94 -8.04
N GLY A 118 -1.53 14.03 -7.32
CA GLY A 118 -2.57 14.11 -6.30
C GLY A 118 -3.97 13.80 -6.85
N ALA A 119 -4.31 14.34 -8.03
CA ALA A 119 -5.57 14.04 -8.69
C ALA A 119 -5.71 12.56 -9.08
N ILE A 120 -4.63 11.90 -9.50
CA ILE A 120 -4.62 10.46 -9.79
C ILE A 120 -4.78 9.65 -8.50
N VAL A 121 -4.13 10.05 -7.41
CA VAL A 121 -4.35 9.39 -6.10
C VAL A 121 -5.80 9.52 -5.67
N GLU A 122 -6.41 10.70 -5.86
CA GLU A 122 -7.80 10.98 -5.50
C GLU A 122 -8.75 10.10 -6.30
N GLU A 123 -8.52 9.98 -7.61
CA GLU A 123 -9.31 9.12 -8.50
C GLU A 123 -9.23 7.63 -8.10
N LEU A 124 -8.08 7.19 -7.62
CA LEU A 124 -7.82 5.78 -7.32
C LEU A 124 -8.21 5.37 -5.89
N PHE A 125 -8.03 6.26 -4.92
CA PHE A 125 -8.16 5.96 -3.49
C PHE A 125 -9.19 6.84 -2.75
N GLY A 126 -9.68 7.92 -3.37
CA GLY A 126 -10.77 8.78 -2.87
C GLY A 126 -12.15 8.27 -3.27
#